data_AF-A0A936K2D2-F1
#
_entry.id   AF-A0A936K2D2-F1
#
_cell.length_a   1.000
_cell.length_b   1.000
_cell.length_c   1.000
_cell.angle_alpha   90.00
_cell.angle_beta   90.00
_cell.angle_gamma   90.00
#
_symmetry.space_group_name_H-M   'P 1'
#
loop_
_entity.id
_entity.type
_entity.pdbx_description
1 polymer ?
#
loop_
_entity_poly.entity_id
_entity_poly.type
_entity_poly.pdbx_seq_one_letter_code
_entity_poly.pdbx_strand_id
1 'polypeptide(L)'
;MLSDIVLADIARPSPTQHLIVTAAWPSLSVESRLQVIAAVQGTGLTRSTPEWLLDLAMQDQAAIVRYWATRAAYFREVGPVDFTAESESGFFEPTPAAPADLERVRAARNDPSELVRLSVDRLGLFDVEKLSSMPQQQRLLAIRNQGSPSFSSFVDWLCKAVEQQVPDDDLAACSAEFFALPEVNEQMRNDDFDDGMAAHLEGKAMTDAWALLKHKAGPRLTSQLVYALPVKRGLGTVKAEELAAMPERILRSLLHRQGDGEAFLELAEMIRKEPDRFPPDVVKSLKRDDEDYCSMPDAQARVEHGLTNALDRQAATIQLVVGVRREIGRLRERLDQIYEAATRKRGFFG
;
A
#
# COMPACT_ATOMS: atom_id res chain seq x y z
N MET A 1 1.59 -18.01 17.07
CA MET A 1 2.63 -17.05 16.64
C MET A 1 3.90 -17.30 17.43
N LEU A 2 5.06 -17.22 16.79
CA LEU A 2 6.35 -17.38 17.45
C LEU A 2 6.66 -16.13 18.27
N SER A 3 7.25 -16.29 19.46
CA SER A 3 7.82 -15.17 20.21
C SER A 3 9.03 -14.59 19.48
N ASP A 4 9.29 -13.29 19.63
CA ASP A 4 10.41 -12.61 18.98
C ASP A 4 11.78 -13.27 19.25
N ILE A 5 11.98 -13.80 20.46
CA ILE A 5 13.22 -14.49 20.85
C ILE A 5 13.43 -15.76 20.01
N VAL A 6 12.40 -16.59 19.92
CA VAL A 6 12.43 -17.83 19.13
C VAL A 6 12.56 -17.53 17.63
N LEU A 7 11.85 -16.50 17.15
CA LEU A 7 11.94 -16.08 15.75
C LEU A 7 13.36 -15.58 15.42
N ALA A 8 13.97 -14.79 16.30
CA ALA A 8 15.34 -14.29 16.12
C ALA A 8 16.39 -15.41 16.18
N ASP A 9 16.18 -16.45 16.98
CA ASP A 9 17.09 -17.59 17.06
C ASP A 9 16.99 -18.48 15.80
N ILE A 10 15.77 -18.75 15.33
CA ILE A 10 15.51 -19.50 14.09
C ILE A 10 16.01 -18.74 12.87
N ALA A 11 15.78 -17.42 12.80
CA ALA A 11 16.18 -16.58 11.68
C ALA A 11 17.65 -16.14 11.74
N ARG A 12 18.40 -16.50 12.79
CA ARG A 12 19.81 -16.12 12.92
C ARG A 12 20.62 -16.68 11.73
N PRO A 13 21.35 -15.82 10.98
CA PRO A 13 22.25 -16.28 9.93
C PRO A 13 23.27 -17.27 10.51
N SER A 14 23.14 -18.54 10.14
CA SER A 14 24.01 -19.61 10.61
C SER A 14 23.98 -20.79 9.62
N PRO A 15 25.04 -21.61 9.54
CA PRO A 15 25.03 -22.81 8.71
C PRO A 15 23.91 -23.81 9.08
N THR A 16 23.45 -23.76 10.33
CA THR A 16 22.38 -24.62 10.87
C THR A 16 20.98 -24.08 10.58
N GLN A 17 20.84 -22.85 10.09
CA GLN A 17 19.55 -22.20 9.86
C GLN A 17 18.62 -23.05 8.99
N HIS A 18 19.12 -23.53 7.84
CA HIS A 18 18.35 -24.39 6.95
C HIS A 18 17.84 -25.65 7.66
N LEU A 19 18.71 -26.37 8.39
CA LEU A 19 18.33 -27.59 9.10
C LEU A 19 17.27 -27.34 10.18
N ILE A 20 17.44 -26.28 10.96
CA ILE A 20 16.51 -25.91 12.03
C ILE A 20 15.15 -25.54 11.44
N VAL A 21 15.12 -24.70 10.40
CA VAL A 21 13.88 -24.26 9.75
C VAL A 21 13.16 -25.46 9.12
N THR A 22 13.86 -26.29 8.36
CA THR A 22 13.27 -27.47 7.72
C THR A 22 12.72 -28.47 8.74
N ALA A 23 13.42 -28.69 9.86
CA ALA A 23 12.95 -29.57 10.93
C ALA A 23 11.71 -29.02 11.64
N ALA A 24 11.66 -27.71 11.88
CA ALA A 24 10.52 -27.06 12.53
C ALA A 24 9.31 -26.91 11.61
N TRP A 25 9.51 -26.75 10.30
CA TRP A 25 8.50 -26.35 9.30
C TRP A 25 7.15 -27.07 9.40
N PRO A 26 7.10 -28.41 9.51
CA PRO A 26 5.82 -29.14 9.54
C PRO A 26 4.98 -28.82 10.78
N SER A 27 5.64 -28.48 11.90
CA SER A 27 5.01 -28.16 13.18
C SER A 27 4.56 -26.70 13.32
N LEU A 28 5.03 -25.81 12.43
CA LEU A 28 4.67 -24.40 12.45
C LEU A 28 3.26 -24.19 11.92
N SER A 29 2.52 -23.23 12.49
CA SER A 29 1.29 -22.72 11.86
C SER A 29 1.61 -21.92 10.60
N VAL A 30 0.60 -21.65 9.77
CA VAL A 30 0.76 -20.86 8.55
C VAL A 30 1.35 -19.48 8.85
N GLU A 31 0.83 -18.81 9.89
CA GLU A 31 1.30 -17.49 10.33
C GLU A 31 2.76 -17.58 10.78
N SER A 32 3.13 -18.62 11.53
CA SER A 32 4.50 -18.81 11.99
C SER A 32 5.47 -19.12 10.85
N ARG A 33 5.05 -19.84 9.80
CA ARG A 33 5.86 -20.01 8.58
C ARG A 33 6.09 -18.69 7.87
N LEU A 34 5.06 -17.85 7.72
CA LEU A 34 5.18 -16.52 7.13
C LEU A 34 6.07 -15.59 7.98
N GLN A 35 6.02 -15.69 9.31
CA GLN A 35 6.94 -14.97 10.21
C GLN A 35 8.39 -15.40 9.99
N VAL A 36 8.66 -16.70 9.91
CA VAL A 36 10.01 -17.24 9.65
C VAL A 36 10.52 -16.77 8.29
N ILE A 37 9.67 -16.85 7.26
CA ILE A 37 9.97 -16.33 5.93
C ILE A 37 10.42 -14.87 6.00
N ALA A 38 9.62 -13.99 6.60
CA ALA A 38 9.90 -12.56 6.70
C ALA A 38 11.19 -12.30 7.50
N ALA A 39 11.40 -13.04 8.59
CA ALA A 39 12.58 -12.89 9.43
C ALA A 39 13.86 -13.33 8.72
N VAL A 40 13.83 -14.44 7.95
CA VAL A 40 14.99 -14.89 7.17
C VAL A 40 15.34 -13.88 6.07
N GLN A 41 14.34 -13.32 5.37
CA GLN A 41 14.57 -12.27 4.36
C GLN A 41 15.14 -10.98 4.95
N GLY A 42 14.69 -10.58 6.14
CA GLY A 42 15.09 -9.31 6.78
C GLY A 42 16.51 -9.27 7.36
N THR A 43 17.28 -10.36 7.29
CA THR A 43 18.60 -10.48 7.95
C THR A 43 19.80 -10.21 7.04
N GLY A 44 19.59 -9.91 5.74
CA GLY A 44 20.65 -9.68 4.75
C GLY A 44 20.78 -8.23 4.27
N LEU A 45 22.00 -7.84 3.87
CA LEU A 45 22.28 -6.59 3.12
C LEU A 45 21.66 -6.60 1.71
N THR A 46 21.39 -7.78 1.18
CA THR A 46 20.58 -8.00 -0.03
C THR A 46 19.28 -8.66 0.40
N ARG A 47 18.13 -8.14 -0.04
CA ARG A 47 16.78 -8.71 0.22
C ARG A 47 16.55 -10.03 -0.55
N SER A 48 17.60 -10.82 -0.75
CA SER A 48 17.56 -12.04 -1.53
C SER A 48 17.07 -13.20 -0.69
N THR A 49 16.10 -13.94 -1.22
CA THR A 49 15.52 -15.11 -0.53
C THR A 49 16.38 -16.34 -0.82
N PRO A 50 16.82 -17.09 0.20
CA PRO A 50 17.57 -18.32 -0.01
C PRO A 50 16.77 -19.35 -0.82
N GLU A 51 17.42 -20.03 -1.76
CA GLU A 51 16.77 -21.00 -2.66
C GLU A 51 16.09 -22.14 -1.89
N TRP A 52 16.76 -22.68 -0.87
CA TRP A 52 16.21 -23.75 -0.05
C TRP A 52 14.90 -23.34 0.64
N LEU A 53 14.74 -22.05 0.99
CA LEU A 53 13.52 -21.54 1.62
C LEU A 53 12.39 -21.40 0.59
N LEU A 54 12.71 -21.00 -0.63
CA LEU A 54 11.76 -20.98 -1.75
C LEU A 54 11.25 -22.40 -2.03
N ASP A 55 12.16 -23.37 -2.15
CA ASP A 55 11.80 -24.76 -2.45
C ASP A 55 10.98 -25.39 -1.33
N LEU A 56 11.33 -25.12 -0.07
CA LEU A 56 10.56 -25.55 1.10
C LEU A 56 9.14 -24.97 1.10
N ALA A 57 9.01 -23.66 0.83
CA ALA A 57 7.72 -22.97 0.83
C ALA A 57 6.84 -23.34 -0.38
N MET A 58 7.44 -23.63 -1.54
CA MET A 58 6.75 -24.14 -2.73
C MET A 58 6.08 -25.50 -2.50
N GLN A 59 6.59 -26.31 -1.57
CA GLN A 59 6.05 -27.62 -1.23
C GLN A 59 5.07 -27.58 -0.04
N ASP A 60 4.76 -26.39 0.48
CA ASP A 60 3.90 -26.24 1.65
C ASP A 60 2.45 -26.65 1.35
N GLN A 61 1.72 -27.11 2.37
CA GLN A 61 0.30 -27.47 2.24
C GLN A 61 -0.62 -26.25 2.09
N ALA A 62 -0.24 -25.11 2.67
CA ALA A 62 -1.00 -23.87 2.62
C ALA A 62 -0.72 -23.08 1.32
N ALA A 63 -1.78 -22.80 0.57
CA ALA A 63 -1.70 -22.07 -0.70
C ALA A 63 -1.07 -20.68 -0.57
N ILE A 64 -1.26 -19.99 0.57
CA ILE A 64 -0.69 -18.66 0.79
C ILE A 64 0.84 -18.69 0.92
N VAL A 65 1.40 -19.77 1.48
CA VAL A 65 2.85 -19.97 1.61
C VAL A 65 3.45 -20.29 0.24
N ARG A 66 2.80 -21.17 -0.53
CA ARG A 66 3.20 -21.46 -1.92
C ARG A 66 3.09 -20.24 -2.84
N TYR A 67 2.04 -19.43 -2.68
CA TYR A 67 1.88 -18.17 -3.42
C TYR A 67 3.02 -17.20 -3.12
N TRP A 68 3.38 -17.04 -1.84
CA TRP A 68 4.53 -16.21 -1.47
C TRP A 68 5.82 -16.72 -2.15
N ALA A 69 6.06 -18.03 -2.12
CA ALA A 69 7.26 -18.63 -2.70
C ALA A 69 7.32 -18.46 -4.21
N THR A 70 6.17 -18.65 -4.87
CA THR A 70 6.00 -18.43 -6.31
C THR A 70 6.28 -16.97 -6.65
N ARG A 71 5.71 -16.01 -5.93
CA ARG A 71 6.02 -14.60 -6.11
C ARG A 71 7.53 -14.34 -5.91
N ALA A 72 8.11 -14.76 -4.80
CA ALA A 72 9.51 -14.47 -4.48
C ALA A 72 10.52 -15.11 -5.46
N ALA A 73 10.23 -16.30 -6.00
CA ALA A 73 11.09 -16.95 -6.99
C ALA A 73 11.07 -16.23 -8.35
N TYR A 74 9.93 -15.68 -8.74
CA TYR A 74 9.73 -15.05 -10.04
C TYR A 74 10.07 -13.57 -10.08
N PHE A 75 9.88 -12.88 -8.97
CA PHE A 75 10.22 -11.47 -8.80
C PHE A 75 11.60 -11.27 -8.19
N ARG A 76 12.52 -12.24 -8.34
CA ARG A 76 13.94 -12.00 -8.09
C ARG A 76 14.34 -10.80 -8.94
N GLU A 77 14.58 -9.69 -8.25
CA GLU A 77 14.90 -8.36 -8.73
C GLU A 77 15.55 -8.37 -10.12
N VAL A 78 14.73 -8.19 -11.17
CA VAL A 78 15.18 -7.36 -12.28
C VAL A 78 15.13 -5.96 -11.69
N GLY A 79 16.27 -5.49 -11.17
CA GLY A 79 16.45 -4.08 -10.81
C GLY A 79 16.09 -3.20 -12.01
N PRO A 80 15.90 -1.88 -11.82
CA PRO A 80 15.54 -0.99 -12.90
C PRO A 80 16.56 -1.15 -14.03
N VAL A 81 16.16 -1.85 -15.09
CA VAL A 81 16.82 -1.73 -16.38
C VAL A 81 16.28 -0.40 -16.88
N ASP A 82 17.13 0.62 -16.85
CA ASP A 82 16.86 1.90 -17.51
C ASP A 82 16.47 1.61 -18.96
N PHE A 83 15.18 1.66 -19.25
CA PHE A 83 14.63 1.51 -20.60
C PHE A 83 14.79 2.80 -21.44
N THR A 84 15.52 3.80 -20.93
CA THR A 84 15.71 5.10 -21.59
C THR A 84 17.08 5.28 -22.24
N ALA A 85 17.94 4.27 -22.22
CA ALA A 85 19.06 4.24 -23.17
C ALA A 85 18.56 3.64 -24.48
N GLU A 86 18.44 4.47 -25.51
CA GLU A 86 18.60 4.05 -26.91
C GLU A 86 19.98 3.36 -27.06
N SER A 87 20.11 2.12 -26.58
CA SER A 87 21.25 1.28 -26.89
C SER A 87 20.86 0.41 -28.06
N GLU A 88 21.20 0.90 -29.25
CA GLU A 88 21.44 0.09 -30.45
C GLU A 88 22.52 -0.96 -30.14
N SER A 89 22.16 -2.00 -29.37
CA SER A 89 22.99 -3.16 -29.09
C SER A 89 22.12 -4.28 -28.53
N GLY A 90 21.82 -5.27 -29.37
CA GLY A 90 21.22 -6.53 -28.93
C GLY A 90 22.15 -7.32 -28.02
N PHE A 91 22.13 -7.05 -26.72
CA PHE A 91 23.05 -7.68 -25.76
C PHE A 91 22.46 -8.15 -24.42
N PHE A 92 21.13 -8.15 -24.27
CA PHE A 92 20.47 -8.95 -23.25
C PHE A 92 19.41 -9.82 -23.92
N GLU A 93 19.85 -10.95 -24.48
CA GLU A 93 18.96 -12.11 -24.52
C GLU A 93 18.49 -12.35 -23.07
N PRO A 94 17.18 -12.51 -22.80
CA PRO A 94 16.73 -12.88 -21.47
C PRO A 94 17.48 -14.15 -21.09
N THR A 95 18.34 -14.07 -20.07
CA THR A 95 19.09 -15.23 -19.58
C THR A 95 18.08 -16.35 -19.41
N PRO A 96 18.24 -17.49 -20.10
CA PRO A 96 17.26 -18.56 -19.99
C PRO A 96 17.14 -18.89 -18.51
N ALA A 97 15.92 -18.75 -17.97
CA ALA A 97 15.64 -19.02 -16.58
C ALA A 97 16.30 -20.35 -16.20
N ALA A 98 17.02 -20.37 -15.07
CA ALA A 98 17.75 -21.56 -14.67
C ALA A 98 16.79 -22.77 -14.70
N PRO A 99 17.24 -23.99 -15.05
CA PRO A 99 16.35 -25.15 -15.14
C PRO A 99 15.44 -25.32 -13.90
N ALA A 100 15.96 -25.00 -12.71
CA ALA A 100 15.21 -24.99 -11.46
C ALA A 100 14.06 -23.96 -11.44
N ASP A 101 14.24 -22.77 -12.02
CA ASP A 101 13.19 -21.76 -12.12
C ASP A 101 12.09 -22.20 -13.09
N LEU A 102 12.46 -22.81 -14.22
CA LEU A 102 11.47 -23.40 -15.15
C LEU A 102 10.66 -24.53 -14.51
N GLU A 103 11.27 -25.34 -13.64
CA GLU A 103 10.58 -26.37 -12.88
C GLU A 103 9.63 -25.78 -11.83
N ARG A 104 10.09 -24.79 -11.05
CA ARG A 104 9.23 -24.01 -10.16
C ARG A 104 8.06 -23.40 -10.92
N VAL A 105 8.31 -22.97 -12.17
CA VAL A 105 7.26 -22.40 -13.02
C VAL A 105 6.19 -23.39 -13.41
N ARG A 106 6.62 -24.55 -13.89
CA ARG A 106 5.71 -25.63 -14.24
C ARG A 106 4.94 -26.12 -13.01
N ALA A 107 5.58 -26.20 -11.85
CA ALA A 107 4.92 -26.59 -10.61
C ALA A 107 3.79 -25.61 -10.24
N ALA A 108 4.07 -24.31 -10.23
CA ALA A 108 3.06 -23.32 -9.86
C ALA A 108 1.92 -23.16 -10.88
N ARG A 109 2.17 -23.35 -12.20
CA ARG A 109 1.08 -23.41 -13.21
C ARG A 109 0.12 -24.58 -13.00
N ASN A 110 0.62 -25.68 -12.45
CA ASN A 110 -0.17 -26.87 -12.16
C ASN A 110 -0.66 -26.92 -10.71
N ASP A 111 -0.49 -25.85 -9.93
CA ASP A 111 -0.94 -25.83 -8.53
C ASP A 111 -2.47 -25.92 -8.44
N PRO A 112 -3.02 -26.69 -7.49
CA PRO A 112 -4.47 -26.75 -7.29
C PRO A 112 -5.09 -25.39 -6.91
N SER A 113 -4.31 -24.48 -6.34
CA SER A 113 -4.76 -23.14 -5.96
C SER A 113 -4.75 -22.19 -7.15
N GLU A 114 -5.89 -21.56 -7.42
CA GLU A 114 -5.99 -20.48 -8.40
C GLU A 114 -5.06 -19.30 -8.06
N LEU A 115 -4.91 -18.94 -6.78
CA LEU A 115 -4.00 -17.87 -6.34
C LEU A 115 -2.56 -18.12 -6.78
N VAL A 116 -2.09 -19.37 -6.69
CA VAL A 116 -0.72 -19.76 -7.08
C VAL A 116 -0.60 -19.75 -8.60
N ARG A 117 -1.54 -20.37 -9.32
CA ARG A 117 -1.53 -20.39 -10.80
C ARG A 117 -1.50 -18.99 -11.40
N LEU A 118 -2.37 -18.10 -10.91
CA LEU A 118 -2.48 -16.73 -11.41
C LEU A 118 -1.22 -15.89 -11.12
N SER A 119 -0.43 -16.24 -10.11
CA SER A 119 0.83 -15.53 -9.83
C SER A 119 1.93 -15.79 -10.88
N VAL A 120 1.77 -16.83 -11.69
CA VAL A 120 2.73 -17.23 -12.73
C VAL A 120 2.33 -16.76 -14.11
N ASP A 121 1.03 -16.76 -14.39
CA ASP A 121 0.57 -16.86 -15.77
C ASP A 121 0.78 -15.59 -16.62
N ARG A 122 1.11 -14.42 -16.05
CA ARG A 122 1.28 -13.17 -16.85
C ARG A 122 2.18 -12.08 -16.24
N LEU A 123 3.45 -12.34 -15.97
CA LEU A 123 4.36 -11.30 -15.44
C LEU A 123 5.71 -11.22 -16.18
N GLY A 124 5.67 -11.32 -17.51
CA GLY A 124 6.68 -10.71 -18.36
C GLY A 124 6.14 -9.37 -18.83
N LEU A 125 6.58 -8.28 -18.20
CA LEU A 125 6.13 -6.90 -18.41
C LEU A 125 4.68 -6.66 -18.01
N PHE A 126 4.49 -6.01 -16.86
CA PHE A 126 3.20 -5.47 -16.45
C PHE A 126 2.74 -4.46 -17.51
N ASP A 127 1.84 -4.91 -18.38
CA ASP A 127 1.21 -4.11 -19.42
C ASP A 127 -0.14 -3.64 -18.87
N VAL A 128 -0.15 -2.40 -18.38
CA VAL A 128 -1.33 -1.81 -17.74
C VAL A 128 -2.52 -1.80 -18.70
N GLU A 129 -2.28 -1.77 -20.01
CA GLU A 129 -3.32 -1.78 -21.03
C GLU A 129 -4.10 -3.10 -21.06
N LYS A 130 -3.50 -4.20 -20.61
CA LYS A 130 -4.16 -5.51 -20.57
C LYS A 130 -5.06 -5.69 -19.35
N LEU A 131 -4.95 -4.86 -18.31
CA LEU A 131 -5.73 -4.99 -17.08
C LEU A 131 -7.24 -4.96 -17.32
N SER A 132 -7.71 -4.16 -18.27
CA SER A 132 -9.14 -4.08 -18.58
C SER A 132 -9.71 -5.40 -19.14
N SER A 133 -8.89 -6.18 -19.85
CA SER A 133 -9.28 -7.48 -20.40
C SER A 133 -9.26 -8.62 -19.38
N MET A 134 -8.68 -8.39 -18.20
CA MET A 134 -8.51 -9.42 -17.18
C MET A 134 -9.74 -9.54 -16.28
N PRO A 135 -10.10 -10.75 -15.82
CA PRO A 135 -10.98 -10.94 -14.69
C PRO A 135 -10.47 -10.22 -13.43
N GLN A 136 -11.36 -9.79 -12.55
CA GLN A 136 -11.03 -8.93 -11.41
C GLN A 136 -9.93 -9.52 -10.50
N GLN A 137 -10.00 -10.81 -10.18
CA GLN A 137 -8.97 -11.44 -9.34
C GLN A 137 -7.58 -11.43 -9.98
N GLN A 138 -7.51 -11.61 -11.31
CA GLN A 138 -6.24 -11.53 -12.05
C GLN A 138 -5.72 -10.10 -12.06
N ARG A 139 -6.61 -9.11 -12.23
CA ARG A 139 -6.27 -7.69 -12.20
C ARG A 139 -5.67 -7.28 -10.85
N LEU A 140 -6.29 -7.70 -9.74
CA LEU A 140 -5.80 -7.44 -8.38
C LEU A 140 -4.44 -8.09 -8.14
N LEU A 141 -4.26 -9.34 -8.56
CA LEU A 141 -2.97 -10.02 -8.42
C LEU A 141 -1.88 -9.39 -9.29
N ALA A 142 -2.22 -8.95 -10.51
CA ALA A 142 -1.29 -8.23 -11.37
C ALA A 142 -0.81 -6.93 -10.72
N ILE A 143 -1.72 -6.16 -10.10
CA ILE A 143 -1.39 -4.95 -9.35
C ILE A 143 -0.51 -5.27 -8.14
N ARG A 144 -0.93 -6.22 -7.28
CA ARG A 144 -0.20 -6.64 -6.08
C ARG A 144 1.23 -7.09 -6.36
N ASN A 145 1.43 -7.70 -7.52
CA ASN A 145 2.70 -8.30 -7.91
C ASN A 145 3.57 -7.35 -8.77
N GLN A 146 3.19 -6.07 -8.94
CA GLN A 146 4.04 -5.11 -9.64
C GLN A 146 5.37 -4.93 -8.89
N GLY A 147 6.49 -5.15 -9.58
CA GLY A 147 7.82 -4.90 -9.03
C GLY A 147 8.22 -3.42 -9.03
N SER A 148 7.75 -2.67 -10.03
CA SER A 148 7.96 -1.21 -10.14
C SER A 148 6.65 -0.55 -10.56
N PRO A 149 5.78 -0.20 -9.59
CA PRO A 149 4.51 0.44 -9.89
C PRO A 149 4.75 1.86 -10.41
N SER A 150 4.07 2.20 -11.52
CA SER A 150 4.06 3.55 -12.11
C SER A 150 2.69 4.18 -11.88
N PHE A 151 2.66 5.28 -11.13
CA PHE A 151 1.42 6.01 -10.86
C PHE A 151 0.82 6.58 -12.15
N SER A 152 1.64 7.21 -13.00
CA SER A 152 1.21 7.72 -14.31
C SER A 152 0.56 6.65 -15.20
N SER A 153 1.18 5.47 -15.31
CA SER A 153 0.63 4.38 -16.09
C SER A 153 -0.67 3.83 -15.48
N PHE A 154 -0.76 3.76 -14.15
CA PHE A 154 -1.96 3.32 -13.45
C PHE A 154 -3.15 4.28 -13.64
N VAL A 155 -2.91 5.60 -13.58
CA VAL A 155 -3.95 6.60 -13.82
C VAL A 155 -4.43 6.58 -15.27
N ASP A 156 -3.52 6.47 -16.24
CA ASP A 156 -3.90 6.34 -17.66
C ASP A 156 -4.81 5.12 -17.87
N TRP A 157 -4.47 3.99 -17.26
CA TRP A 157 -5.35 2.82 -17.27
C TRP A 157 -6.70 3.08 -16.59
N LEU A 158 -6.75 3.71 -15.41
CA LEU A 158 -8.02 4.03 -14.76
C LEU A 158 -8.93 4.88 -15.66
N CYS A 159 -8.36 5.89 -16.32
CA CYS A 159 -9.08 6.72 -17.28
C CYS A 159 -9.68 5.89 -18.42
N LYS A 160 -8.87 5.02 -19.04
CA LYS A 160 -9.31 4.10 -20.11
C LYS A 160 -10.36 3.10 -19.60
N ALA A 161 -10.20 2.56 -18.40
CA ALA A 161 -11.07 1.54 -17.83
C ALA A 161 -12.46 2.10 -17.48
N VAL A 162 -12.54 3.35 -17.01
CA VAL A 162 -13.81 4.05 -16.80
C VAL A 162 -14.54 4.27 -18.14
N GLU A 163 -13.83 4.63 -19.20
CA GLU A 163 -14.41 4.78 -20.55
C GLU A 163 -14.91 3.45 -21.12
N GLN A 164 -14.22 2.35 -20.79
CA GLN A 164 -14.61 0.98 -21.13
C GLN A 164 -15.70 0.40 -20.20
N GLN A 165 -16.25 1.21 -19.29
CA GLN A 165 -17.33 0.82 -18.38
C GLN A 165 -16.99 -0.38 -17.47
N VAL A 166 -15.72 -0.50 -17.05
CA VAL A 166 -15.37 -1.45 -15.99
C VAL A 166 -16.13 -1.08 -14.70
N PRO A 167 -16.69 -2.05 -13.96
CA PRO A 167 -17.48 -1.77 -12.76
C PRO A 167 -16.75 -0.89 -11.74
N ASP A 168 -17.45 0.07 -11.15
CA ASP A 168 -16.88 1.03 -10.18
C ASP A 168 -16.29 0.35 -8.93
N ASP A 169 -16.95 -0.71 -8.43
CA ASP A 169 -16.45 -1.51 -7.31
C ASP A 169 -15.12 -2.21 -7.65
N ASP A 170 -14.97 -2.70 -8.89
CA ASP A 170 -13.75 -3.37 -9.35
C ASP A 170 -12.59 -2.38 -9.44
N LEU A 171 -12.85 -1.20 -10.01
CA LEU A 171 -11.85 -0.13 -10.10
C LEU A 171 -11.45 0.39 -8.72
N ALA A 172 -12.40 0.55 -7.81
CA ALA A 172 -12.14 0.94 -6.43
C ALA A 172 -11.23 -0.08 -5.71
N ALA A 173 -11.50 -1.38 -5.86
CA ALA A 173 -10.66 -2.42 -5.30
C ALA A 173 -9.25 -2.40 -5.90
N CYS A 174 -9.11 -2.15 -7.21
CA CYS A 174 -7.82 -2.00 -7.87
C CYS A 174 -7.04 -0.78 -7.37
N SER A 175 -7.71 0.37 -7.19
CA SER A 175 -7.07 1.55 -6.59
C SER A 175 -6.64 1.27 -5.16
N ALA A 176 -7.47 0.63 -4.34
CA ALA A 176 -7.12 0.28 -2.97
C ALA A 176 -5.88 -0.63 -2.92
N GLU A 177 -5.79 -1.62 -3.81
CA GLU A 177 -4.63 -2.50 -3.91
C GLU A 177 -3.37 -1.75 -4.36
N PHE A 178 -3.49 -0.86 -5.36
CA PHE A 178 -2.36 -0.09 -5.87
C PHE A 178 -1.78 0.86 -4.82
N PHE A 179 -2.62 1.63 -4.13
CA PHE A 179 -2.17 2.55 -3.08
C PHE A 179 -1.76 1.84 -1.78
N ALA A 180 -2.03 0.54 -1.63
CA ALA A 180 -1.52 -0.25 -0.52
C ALA A 180 -0.07 -0.73 -0.75
N LEU A 181 0.46 -0.62 -1.97
CA LEU A 181 1.84 -1.02 -2.26
C LEU A 181 2.85 -0.13 -1.51
N PRO A 182 3.85 -0.70 -0.83
CA PRO A 182 4.88 0.06 -0.13
C PRO A 182 5.62 1.04 -1.04
N GLU A 183 5.98 0.62 -2.25
CA GLU A 183 6.70 1.40 -3.25
C GLU A 183 5.87 2.61 -3.70
N VAL A 184 4.57 2.43 -3.93
CA VAL A 184 3.65 3.54 -4.23
C VAL A 184 3.55 4.49 -3.04
N ASN A 185 3.40 3.98 -1.82
CA ASN A 185 3.33 4.81 -0.62
C ASN A 185 4.60 5.64 -0.40
N GLU A 186 5.77 5.08 -0.69
CA GLU A 186 7.05 5.77 -0.64
C GLU A 186 7.15 6.83 -1.74
N GLN A 187 6.86 6.47 -2.99
CA GLN A 187 6.77 7.41 -4.11
C GLN A 187 5.77 8.54 -3.84
N MET A 188 4.65 8.30 -3.14
CA MET A 188 3.65 9.31 -2.82
C MET A 188 4.09 10.27 -1.71
N ARG A 189 5.09 9.91 -0.92
CA ARG A 189 5.66 10.75 0.15
C ARG A 189 6.88 11.54 -0.28
N ASN A 190 7.64 10.99 -1.23
CA ASN A 190 8.86 11.60 -1.74
C ASN A 190 8.55 12.29 -3.08
N ASP A 191 8.86 13.59 -3.17
CA ASP A 191 8.66 14.39 -4.40
C ASP A 191 9.98 14.52 -5.19
N ASP A 192 10.89 13.56 -5.00
CA ASP A 192 12.19 13.49 -5.69
C ASP A 192 12.02 12.72 -7.00
N PHE A 193 12.38 13.37 -8.11
CA PHE A 193 12.31 12.79 -9.46
C PHE A 193 13.70 12.80 -10.09
N ASP A 194 14.01 11.74 -10.84
CA ASP A 194 15.30 11.58 -11.51
C ASP A 194 15.56 12.67 -12.56
N ASP A 195 14.50 13.16 -13.22
CA ASP A 195 14.56 14.26 -14.17
C ASP A 195 13.25 15.08 -14.25
N GLY A 196 13.28 16.14 -15.07
CA GLY A 196 12.12 17.01 -15.29
C GLY A 196 11.01 16.36 -16.13
N MET A 197 11.30 15.33 -16.92
CA MET A 197 10.30 14.60 -17.72
C MET A 197 9.45 13.71 -16.81
N ALA A 198 10.09 12.97 -15.90
CA ALA A 198 9.42 12.19 -14.86
C ALA A 198 8.53 13.07 -14.00
N ALA A 199 9.03 14.22 -13.53
CA ALA A 199 8.25 15.18 -12.77
C ALA A 199 7.04 15.73 -13.56
N HIS A 200 7.19 15.96 -14.88
CA HIS A 200 6.09 16.38 -15.73
C HIS A 200 5.02 15.30 -15.91
N LEU A 201 5.41 14.05 -16.20
CA LEU A 201 4.48 12.94 -16.39
C LEU A 201 3.67 12.64 -15.13
N GLU A 202 4.32 12.63 -13.98
CA GLU A 202 3.68 12.38 -12.69
C GLU A 202 2.74 13.54 -12.29
N GLY A 203 3.12 14.78 -12.58
CA GLY A 203 2.26 15.95 -12.40
C GLY A 203 1.03 15.93 -13.31
N LYS A 204 1.20 15.53 -14.56
CA LYS A 204 0.08 15.35 -15.51
C LYS A 204 -0.86 14.25 -15.03
N ALA A 205 -0.34 13.09 -14.65
CA ALA A 205 -1.14 11.99 -14.13
C ALA A 205 -1.91 12.37 -12.86
N MET A 206 -1.30 13.14 -11.96
CA MET A 206 -2.00 13.68 -10.79
C MET A 206 -3.18 14.55 -11.22
N THR A 207 -2.98 15.43 -12.20
CA THR A 207 -4.03 16.31 -12.74
C THR A 207 -5.16 15.50 -13.39
N ASP A 208 -4.80 14.49 -14.18
CA ASP A 208 -5.74 13.58 -14.84
C ASP A 208 -6.56 12.78 -13.81
N ALA A 209 -5.94 12.34 -12.70
CA ALA A 209 -6.62 11.63 -11.62
C ALA A 209 -7.64 12.53 -10.89
N TRP A 210 -7.31 13.79 -10.64
CA TRP A 210 -8.26 14.77 -10.09
C TRP A 210 -9.37 15.13 -11.08
N ALA A 211 -9.08 15.20 -12.38
CA ALA A 211 -10.10 15.39 -13.41
C ALA A 211 -11.05 14.18 -13.52
N LEU A 212 -10.52 12.96 -13.35
CA LEU A 212 -11.30 11.72 -13.32
C LEU A 212 -12.33 11.75 -12.19
N LEU A 213 -11.90 12.15 -10.99
CA LEU A 213 -12.77 12.33 -9.82
C LEU A 213 -13.94 13.27 -10.11
N LYS A 214 -13.64 14.41 -10.75
CA LYS A 214 -14.60 15.47 -11.04
C LYS A 214 -15.69 15.04 -12.03
N HIS A 215 -15.33 14.27 -13.05
CA HIS A 215 -16.18 14.10 -14.24
C HIS A 215 -16.64 12.67 -14.54
N LYS A 216 -15.86 11.65 -14.19
CA LYS A 216 -16.07 10.30 -14.73
C LYS A 216 -16.13 9.20 -13.67
N ALA A 217 -15.47 9.36 -12.53
CA ALA A 217 -15.40 8.33 -11.51
C ALA A 217 -16.77 8.07 -10.84
N GLY A 218 -17.11 6.79 -10.66
CA GLY A 218 -18.22 6.37 -9.84
C GLY A 218 -17.97 6.63 -8.34
N PRO A 219 -18.99 6.47 -7.48
CA PRO A 219 -18.92 6.84 -6.06
C PRO A 219 -17.83 6.08 -5.28
N ARG A 220 -17.60 4.80 -5.57
CA ARG A 220 -16.64 3.95 -4.87
C ARG A 220 -15.22 4.29 -5.26
N LEU A 221 -14.95 4.40 -6.56
CA LEU A 221 -13.64 4.83 -7.04
C LEU A 221 -13.32 6.25 -6.55
N THR A 222 -14.32 7.15 -6.56
CA THR A 222 -14.18 8.51 -6.03
C THR A 222 -13.73 8.48 -4.57
N SER A 223 -14.37 7.66 -3.74
CA SER A 223 -14.06 7.56 -2.33
C SER A 223 -12.63 7.06 -2.09
N GLN A 224 -12.15 6.07 -2.87
CA GLN A 224 -10.78 5.58 -2.75
C GLN A 224 -9.74 6.64 -3.17
N LEU A 225 -9.96 7.28 -4.32
CA LEU A 225 -9.01 8.23 -4.91
C LEU A 225 -8.91 9.54 -4.12
N VAL A 226 -10.02 10.07 -3.58
CA VAL A 226 -10.01 11.34 -2.83
C VAL A 226 -9.06 11.32 -1.62
N TYR A 227 -8.94 10.17 -0.94
CA TYR A 227 -8.04 10.03 0.21
C TYR A 227 -6.60 9.70 -0.20
N ALA A 228 -6.41 9.04 -1.34
CA ALA A 228 -5.10 8.59 -1.78
C ALA A 228 -4.32 9.65 -2.57
N LEU A 229 -4.99 10.45 -3.41
CA LEU A 229 -4.32 11.35 -4.35
C LEU A 229 -3.68 12.55 -3.65
N PRO A 230 -2.41 12.89 -3.87
CA PRO A 230 -1.83 14.12 -3.35
C PRO A 230 -2.36 15.34 -4.11
N VAL A 231 -2.26 16.53 -3.50
CA VAL A 231 -2.57 17.82 -4.16
C VAL A 231 -1.38 18.41 -4.91
N LYS A 232 -0.18 17.89 -4.64
CA LYS A 232 1.06 18.27 -5.32
C LYS A 232 1.84 17.01 -5.62
N ARG A 233 2.33 16.88 -6.85
CA ARG A 233 3.23 15.81 -7.26
C ARG A 233 3.99 16.23 -8.51
N GLY A 234 5.31 16.10 -8.50
CA GLY A 234 6.15 16.52 -9.62
C GLY A 234 5.92 17.99 -9.97
N LEU A 235 5.64 18.28 -11.24
CA LEU A 235 5.32 19.64 -11.71
C LEU A 235 3.83 19.98 -11.59
N GLY A 236 2.99 19.05 -11.13
CA GLY A 236 1.55 19.25 -10.97
C GLY A 236 1.21 19.77 -9.58
N THR A 237 0.31 20.75 -9.50
CA THR A 237 -0.26 21.24 -8.23
C THR A 237 -1.71 21.61 -8.44
N VAL A 238 -2.59 21.04 -7.62
CA VAL A 238 -4.02 21.38 -7.57
C VAL A 238 -4.23 22.43 -6.50
N LYS A 239 -4.70 23.61 -6.92
CA LYS A 239 -4.94 24.74 -6.03
C LYS A 239 -6.26 24.63 -5.28
N ALA A 240 -6.40 25.41 -4.21
CA ALA A 240 -7.63 25.48 -3.43
C ALA A 240 -8.85 25.85 -4.29
N GLU A 241 -8.69 26.76 -5.26
CA GLU A 241 -9.78 27.16 -6.15
C GLU A 241 -10.24 26.02 -7.07
N GLU A 242 -9.31 25.18 -7.51
CA GLU A 242 -9.63 24.00 -8.32
C GLU A 242 -10.37 22.95 -7.49
N LEU A 243 -9.95 22.75 -6.25
CA LEU A 243 -10.65 21.90 -5.29
C LEU A 243 -12.04 22.45 -4.96
N ALA A 244 -12.19 23.76 -4.79
CA ALA A 244 -13.47 24.43 -4.51
C ALA A 244 -14.50 24.22 -5.64
N ALA A 245 -14.04 24.01 -6.88
CA ALA A 245 -14.88 23.71 -8.03
C ALA A 245 -15.26 22.23 -8.17
N MET A 246 -14.91 21.39 -7.19
CA MET A 246 -15.27 19.96 -7.19
C MET A 246 -16.75 19.75 -6.80
N PRO A 247 -17.37 18.67 -7.26
CA PRO A 247 -18.70 18.26 -6.82
C PRO A 247 -18.83 18.16 -5.29
N GLU A 248 -20.03 18.45 -4.78
CA GLU A 248 -20.35 18.44 -3.35
C GLU A 248 -19.87 17.17 -2.62
N ARG A 249 -20.10 15.99 -3.23
CA ARG A 249 -19.67 14.70 -2.68
C ARG A 249 -18.16 14.65 -2.38
N ILE A 250 -17.35 15.28 -3.23
CA ILE A 250 -15.90 15.31 -3.10
C ILE A 250 -15.50 16.33 -2.05
N LEU A 251 -16.07 17.54 -2.11
CA LEU A 251 -15.83 18.59 -1.13
C LEU A 251 -16.04 18.10 0.30
N ARG A 252 -17.14 17.36 0.55
CA ARG A 252 -17.41 16.77 1.86
C ARG A 252 -16.31 15.81 2.31
N SER A 253 -15.82 14.96 1.40
CA SER A 253 -14.73 14.01 1.72
C SER A 253 -13.38 14.69 1.94
N LEU A 254 -13.12 15.81 1.25
CA LEU A 254 -11.87 16.58 1.39
C LEU A 254 -11.74 17.24 2.76
N LEU A 255 -12.84 17.73 3.33
CA LEU A 255 -12.84 18.38 4.65
C LEU A 255 -12.40 17.43 5.78
N HIS A 256 -12.68 16.13 5.63
CA HIS A 256 -12.33 15.11 6.62
C HIS A 256 -10.92 14.51 6.44
N ARG A 257 -10.15 14.98 5.44
CA ARG A 257 -8.84 14.42 5.14
C ARG A 257 -7.79 14.97 6.11
N GLN A 258 -7.12 14.06 6.83
CA GLN A 258 -5.96 14.41 7.65
C GLN A 258 -4.70 14.46 6.76
N GLY A 259 -4.09 15.63 6.65
CA GLY A 259 -2.82 15.84 5.95
C GLY A 259 -2.55 17.32 5.66
N ASP A 260 -1.29 17.73 5.83
CA ASP A 260 -0.80 19.12 5.74
C ASP A 260 -0.68 19.59 4.28
N GLY A 261 -1.79 19.59 3.53
CA GLY A 261 -1.86 20.26 2.24
C GLY A 261 -2.32 21.70 2.41
N GLU A 262 -1.46 22.68 2.13
CA GLU A 262 -1.80 24.12 2.16
C GLU A 262 -3.10 24.40 1.39
N ALA A 263 -3.30 23.75 0.23
CA ALA A 263 -4.51 23.84 -0.58
C ALA A 263 -5.80 23.39 0.14
N PHE A 264 -5.73 22.42 1.07
CA PHE A 264 -6.90 21.99 1.85
C PHE A 264 -7.25 23.00 2.96
N LEU A 265 -6.23 23.58 3.61
CA LEU A 265 -6.42 24.63 4.59
C LEU A 265 -7.01 25.89 3.94
N GLU A 266 -6.47 26.27 2.78
CA GLU A 266 -7.00 27.37 1.97
C GLU A 266 -8.45 27.10 1.53
N LEU A 267 -8.78 25.89 1.08
CA LEU A 267 -10.16 25.51 0.75
C LEU A 267 -11.09 25.68 1.96
N ALA A 268 -10.68 25.20 3.14
CA ALA A 268 -11.47 25.36 4.36
C ALA A 268 -11.67 26.84 4.70
N GLU A 269 -10.63 27.67 4.58
CA GLU A 269 -10.71 29.13 4.77
C GLU A 269 -11.62 29.80 3.76
N MET A 270 -11.60 29.40 2.48
CA MET A 270 -12.52 29.89 1.46
C MET A 270 -13.98 29.61 1.84
N ILE A 271 -14.27 28.39 2.31
CA ILE A 271 -15.61 28.01 2.75
C ILE A 271 -16.05 28.82 3.99
N ARG A 272 -15.12 29.12 4.90
CA ARG A 272 -15.41 29.97 6.08
C ARG A 272 -15.71 31.42 5.70
N LYS A 273 -14.95 31.99 4.77
CA LYS A 273 -15.09 33.40 4.35
C LYS A 273 -16.33 33.63 3.49
N GLU A 274 -16.67 32.68 2.63
CA GLU A 274 -17.75 32.83 1.64
C GLU A 274 -18.69 31.61 1.64
N PRO A 275 -19.38 31.31 2.77
CA PRO A 275 -20.18 30.10 2.91
C PRO A 275 -21.33 30.01 1.91
N ASP A 276 -21.86 31.15 1.46
CA ASP A 276 -22.98 31.21 0.50
C ASP A 276 -22.60 30.71 -0.90
N ARG A 277 -21.30 30.59 -1.21
CA ARG A 277 -20.82 30.03 -2.48
C ARG A 277 -20.79 28.50 -2.50
N PHE A 278 -20.97 27.85 -1.36
CA PHE A 278 -20.83 26.41 -1.21
C PHE A 278 -22.15 25.74 -0.84
N PRO A 279 -22.33 24.45 -1.19
CA PRO A 279 -23.51 23.70 -0.77
C PRO A 279 -23.66 23.70 0.76
N PRO A 280 -24.89 23.87 1.30
CA PRO A 280 -25.13 23.95 2.74
C PRO A 280 -24.57 22.76 3.54
N ASP A 281 -24.61 21.56 2.97
CA ASP A 281 -24.12 20.34 3.60
C ASP A 281 -22.59 20.31 3.74
N VAL A 282 -21.85 20.97 2.83
CA VAL A 282 -20.39 21.14 2.93
C VAL A 282 -20.07 22.10 4.07
N VAL A 283 -20.74 23.25 4.11
CA VAL A 283 -20.59 24.25 5.19
C VAL A 283 -20.93 23.63 6.55
N LYS A 284 -21.99 22.82 6.63
CA LYS A 284 -22.39 22.11 7.85
C LYS A 284 -21.34 21.07 8.27
N SER A 285 -20.76 20.34 7.31
CA SER A 285 -19.71 19.35 7.59
C SER A 285 -18.46 20.03 8.17
N LEU A 286 -18.06 21.18 7.63
CA LEU A 286 -16.95 21.97 8.17
C LEU A 286 -17.21 22.46 9.60
N LYS A 287 -18.42 22.97 9.88
CA LYS A 287 -18.80 23.45 11.22
C LYS A 287 -18.83 22.34 12.27
N ARG A 288 -19.29 21.14 11.87
CA ARG A 288 -19.30 19.97 12.75
C ARG A 288 -17.89 19.53 13.09
N ASP A 289 -16.99 19.55 12.12
CA ASP A 289 -15.58 19.27 12.36
C ASP A 289 -14.96 20.33 13.29
N ASP A 290 -15.23 21.62 13.12
CA ASP A 290 -14.73 22.67 14.04
C ASP A 290 -15.25 22.48 15.48
N GLU A 291 -16.52 22.11 15.68
CA GLU A 291 -17.12 21.82 17.00
C GLU A 291 -16.53 20.55 17.66
N ASP A 292 -16.30 19.49 16.89
CA ASP A 292 -15.70 18.23 17.36
C ASP A 292 -14.15 18.32 17.51
N TYR A 293 -13.44 19.13 16.71
CA TYR A 293 -11.98 19.33 16.82
C TYR A 293 -11.59 20.28 17.96
N CYS A 294 -12.37 21.34 18.20
CA CYS A 294 -12.09 22.30 19.28
C CYS A 294 -12.40 21.74 20.67
N SER A 295 -13.20 20.67 20.75
CA SER A 295 -13.58 20.01 22.01
C SER A 295 -12.73 18.77 22.36
N MET A 296 -11.80 18.37 21.49
CA MET A 296 -10.92 17.21 21.67
C MET A 296 -9.45 17.63 21.88
N PRO A 297 -8.97 17.69 23.15
CA PRO A 297 -7.63 18.19 23.47
C PRO A 297 -6.48 17.23 23.10
N ASP A 298 -6.76 15.96 22.82
CA ASP A 298 -5.75 14.92 22.58
C ASP A 298 -5.65 14.53 21.09
N ALA A 299 -4.43 14.52 20.55
CA ALA A 299 -4.11 14.06 19.20
C ALA A 299 -4.58 12.61 18.96
N GLN A 300 -4.57 11.77 19.99
CA GLN A 300 -5.03 10.39 19.88
C GLN A 300 -6.55 10.29 19.69
N ALA A 301 -7.33 11.13 20.38
CA ALA A 301 -8.79 11.22 20.23
C ALA A 301 -9.18 11.69 18.82
N ARG A 302 -8.38 12.59 18.21
CA ARG A 302 -8.59 13.08 16.83
C ARG A 302 -8.38 11.98 15.78
N VAL A 303 -7.40 11.10 15.99
CA VAL A 303 -7.16 9.97 15.08
C VAL A 303 -8.21 8.87 15.25
N GLU A 304 -8.68 8.62 16.48
CA GLU A 304 -9.81 7.69 16.73
C GLU A 304 -11.11 8.18 16.08
N HIS A 305 -11.37 9.49 16.12
CA HIS A 305 -12.53 10.10 15.47
C HIS A 305 -12.47 9.98 13.94
N GLY A 306 -11.31 10.29 13.33
CA GLY A 306 -11.09 10.13 11.88
C GLY A 306 -11.24 8.69 11.38
N LEU A 307 -10.81 7.71 12.18
CA LEU A 307 -11.01 6.29 11.88
C LEU A 307 -12.49 5.87 11.96
N THR A 308 -13.27 6.50 12.83
CA THR A 308 -14.71 6.21 13.02
C THR A 308 -15.58 6.81 11.92
N ASN A 309 -15.14 7.92 11.32
CA ASN A 309 -15.85 8.61 10.23
C ASN A 309 -15.41 8.15 8.82
N ALA A 310 -14.43 7.25 8.70
CA ALA A 310 -14.04 6.68 7.43
C ALA A 310 -15.19 5.83 6.86
N LEU A 311 -15.76 6.28 5.74
CA LEU A 311 -17.04 5.82 5.15
C LEU A 311 -17.13 4.33 4.77
N ASP A 312 -16.07 3.53 4.88
CA ASP A 312 -16.04 2.20 4.25
C ASP A 312 -15.13 1.17 4.93
N ARG A 313 -15.19 1.07 6.26
CA ARG A 313 -14.69 -0.12 6.98
C ARG A 313 -15.83 -0.70 7.81
N GLN A 314 -15.99 -2.03 7.78
CA GLN A 314 -16.94 -2.73 8.67
C GLN A 314 -16.77 -2.18 10.09
N ALA A 315 -17.84 -1.67 10.69
CA ALA A 315 -17.79 -1.01 12.00
C ALA A 315 -17.04 -1.84 13.07
N ALA A 316 -17.10 -3.17 12.96
CA ALA A 316 -16.34 -4.10 13.79
C ALA A 316 -14.81 -3.93 13.66
N THR A 317 -14.28 -3.76 12.45
CA THR A 317 -12.84 -3.57 12.19
C THR A 317 -12.34 -2.23 12.72
N ILE A 318 -13.15 -1.16 12.59
CA ILE A 318 -12.83 0.15 13.18
C ILE A 318 -12.79 0.05 14.70
N GLN A 319 -13.80 -0.56 15.31
CA GLN A 319 -13.85 -0.76 16.76
C GLN A 319 -12.68 -1.59 17.27
N LEU A 320 -12.25 -2.60 16.50
CA LEU A 320 -11.10 -3.43 16.84
C LEU A 320 -9.78 -2.66 16.75
N VAL A 321 -9.58 -1.86 15.70
CA VAL A 321 -8.39 -1.00 15.54
C VAL A 321 -8.32 0.08 16.63
N VAL A 322 -9.45 0.71 16.95
CA VAL A 322 -9.56 1.69 18.04
C VAL A 322 -9.29 1.01 19.38
N GLY A 323 -9.85 -0.19 19.61
CA GLY A 323 -9.61 -0.98 20.82
C GLY A 323 -8.13 -1.33 21.02
N VAL A 324 -7.48 -1.86 19.99
CA VAL A 324 -6.04 -2.19 20.01
C VAL A 324 -5.19 -0.95 20.27
N ARG A 325 -5.52 0.21 19.69
CA ARG A 325 -4.77 1.45 19.93
C ARG A 325 -4.91 1.98 21.35
N ARG A 326 -6.10 1.91 21.95
CA ARG A 326 -6.29 2.27 23.37
C ARG A 326 -5.47 1.36 24.28
N GLU A 327 -5.39 0.08 23.94
CA GLU A 327 -4.61 -0.89 24.70
C GLU A 327 -3.10 -0.62 24.59
N ILE A 328 -2.60 -0.28 23.39
CA ILE A 328 -1.22 0.17 23.17
C ILE A 328 -0.93 1.46 23.96
N GLY A 329 -1.84 2.44 23.94
CA GLY A 329 -1.71 3.68 24.71
C GLY A 329 -1.57 3.42 26.21
N ARG A 330 -2.46 2.59 26.78
CA ARG A 330 -2.39 2.17 28.19
C ARG A 330 -1.11 1.42 28.53
N LEU A 331 -0.62 0.56 27.63
CA LEU A 331 0.64 -0.15 27.80
C LEU A 331 1.83 0.82 27.81
N ARG A 332 1.80 1.85 26.96
CA ARG A 332 2.84 2.89 26.90
C ARG A 332 2.86 3.74 28.17
N GLU A 333 1.71 4.22 28.62
CA GLU A 333 1.60 4.95 29.90
C GLU A 333 2.09 4.10 31.08
N ARG A 334 1.77 2.81 31.09
CA ARG A 334 2.22 1.88 32.14
C ARG A 334 3.73 1.64 32.08
N LEU A 335 4.31 1.57 30.89
CA LEU A 335 5.75 1.50 30.70
C LEU A 335 6.44 2.78 31.18
N ASP A 336 5.91 3.95 30.84
CA ASP A 336 6.45 5.25 31.28
C ASP A 336 6.39 5.38 32.80
N GLN A 337 5.30 4.94 33.45
CA GLN A 337 5.20 4.87 34.91
C GLN A 337 6.22 3.91 35.54
N ILE A 338 6.50 2.76 34.92
CA ILE A 338 7.52 1.82 35.38
C ILE A 338 8.92 2.42 35.22
N TYR A 339 9.19 3.09 34.10
CA TYR A 339 10.45 3.79 33.86
C TYR A 339 10.68 4.96 34.83
N GLU A 340 9.66 5.76 35.12
CA GLU A 340 9.71 6.81 36.14
C GLU A 340 9.93 6.24 37.56
N ALA A 341 9.24 5.15 37.90
CA ALA A 341 9.42 4.49 39.20
C ALA A 341 10.82 3.88 39.35
N ALA A 342 11.41 3.35 38.26
CA ALA A 342 12.75 2.80 38.24
C ALA A 342 13.84 3.89 38.32
N THR A 343 13.64 5.04 37.66
CA THR A 343 14.57 6.18 37.71
C THR A 343 14.53 6.90 39.06
N ARG A 344 13.36 7.07 39.68
CA ARG A 344 13.25 7.63 41.05
C ARG A 344 13.93 6.76 42.11
N LYS A 345 13.95 5.43 41.95
CA LYS A 345 14.66 4.51 42.87
C LYS A 345 16.18 4.52 42.72
N ARG A 346 16.73 4.96 41.58
CA ARG A 346 18.19 5.08 41.37
C ARG A 346 18.77 6.39 41.92
N GLY A 347 17.95 7.41 42.18
CA GLY A 347 18.38 8.68 42.76
C GLY A 347 18.56 8.70 44.29
N PHE A 348 18.33 7.57 44.98
CA PHE A 348 18.35 7.50 46.46
C PHE A 348 19.64 6.85 47.05
N PHE A 349 20.63 6.55 46.21
CA PHE A 349 21.99 6.16 46.63
C PHE A 349 23.03 7.11 45.99
N GLY A 350 22.82 8.41 46.17
CA GLY A 350 23.84 9.45 45.97
C GLY A 350 24.35 9.93 47.32
#